data_AF-A0A1L8CL59-F1
#
_entry.id   AF-A0A1L8CL59-F1
#
_cell.length_a   1.000
_cell.length_b   1.000
_cell.length_c   1.000
_cell.angle_alpha   90.00
_cell.angle_beta   90.00
_cell.angle_gamma   90.00
#
_symmetry.space_group_name_H-M   'P 1'
#
loop_
_entity.id
_entity.type
_entity.pdbx_description
1 polymer ?
#
loop_
_entity_poly.entity_id
_entity_poly.type
_entity_poly.pdbx_seq_one_letter_code
_entity_poly.pdbx_strand_id
1 'polypeptide(L)' 'MEKRLIELETKISYQDHIIDELNDVIIRQQQQIDRLEKAMKRLDEHLKQGSNSGLARPDEEVPPPHY' A
#
# COMPACT_ATOMS: atom_id res chain seq x y z
N MET A 1 4.60 -15.80 -48.60
CA MET A 1 4.65 -16.52 -47.30
C MET A 1 5.63 -15.85 -46.35
N GLU A 2 6.90 -15.70 -46.75
CA GLU A 2 7.99 -15.09 -45.95
C GLU A 2 7.69 -13.68 -45.42
N LYS A 3 7.12 -12.78 -46.24
CA LYS A 3 6.73 -11.43 -45.79
C LYS A 3 5.77 -11.41 -44.59
N ARG A 4 4.79 -12.32 -44.58
CA ARG A 4 3.81 -12.41 -43.49
C ARG A 4 4.45 -12.96 -42.21
N LEU A 5 5.45 -13.82 -42.34
CA LEU A 5 6.22 -14.34 -41.22
C LEU A 5 7.03 -13.21 -40.55
N ILE A 6 7.76 -12.43 -41.35
CA ILE A 6 8.55 -11.28 -40.88
C ILE A 6 7.66 -10.24 -40.17
N GLU A 7 6.49 -9.95 -40.73
CA GLU A 7 5.52 -9.04 -40.10
C GLU A 7 5.02 -9.57 -38.74
N LEU A 8 4.81 -10.89 -38.61
CA LEU A 8 4.39 -11.50 -37.36
C LEU A 8 5.51 -11.49 -36.31
N GLU A 9 6.73 -11.87 -36.70
CA GLU A 9 7.90 -11.83 -35.82
C GLU A 9 8.16 -10.42 -35.30
N THR A 10 8.05 -9.42 -36.18
CA THR A 10 8.18 -8.01 -35.80
C THR A 10 7.13 -7.64 -34.75
N LYS A 11 5.86 -8.01 -34.98
CA LYS A 11 4.76 -7.74 -34.03
C LYS A 11 4.95 -8.44 -32.69
N ILE A 12 5.48 -9.67 -32.69
CA ILE A 12 5.76 -10.43 -31.47
C ILE A 12 6.84 -9.71 -30.65
N SER A 13 7.96 -9.33 -31.28
CA SER A 13 9.02 -8.59 -30.58
C SER A 13 8.54 -7.28 -29.96
N TYR A 14 7.64 -6.55 -30.64
CA TYR A 14 7.01 -5.37 -30.06
C TYR A 14 6.09 -5.71 -28.87
N GLN A 15 5.33 -6.80 -28.95
CA GLN A 15 4.46 -7.23 -27.85
C GLN A 15 5.28 -7.68 -26.64
N ASP A 16 6.36 -8.41 -26.83
CA ASP A 16 7.27 -8.82 -25.76
C ASP A 16 7.83 -7.61 -25.02
N HIS A 17 8.28 -6.59 -25.76
CA HIS A 17 8.76 -5.34 -25.16
C HIS A 17 7.66 -4.63 -24.34
N ILE A 18 6.43 -4.58 -24.85
CA ILE A 18 5.30 -3.97 -24.14
C ILE A 18 4.98 -4.76 -22.86
N ILE A 19 5.07 -6.10 -22.91
CA ILE A 19 4.83 -6.95 -21.74
C ILE A 19 5.85 -6.63 -20.64
N ASP A 20 7.13 -6.49 -20.99
CA ASP A 20 8.19 -6.13 -20.04
C ASP A 20 7.94 -4.74 -19.41
N GLU A 21 7.58 -3.74 -20.23
CA GLU A 21 7.23 -2.40 -19.73
C GLU A 21 6.02 -2.42 -18.78
N LEU A 22 4.99 -3.20 -19.11
CA LEU A 22 3.81 -3.33 -18.28
C LEU A 22 4.12 -4.03 -16.96
N ASN A 23 4.96 -5.08 -16.99
CA ASN A 23 5.41 -5.76 -15.79
C ASN A 23 6.17 -4.80 -14.85
N ASP A 24 7.06 -3.98 -15.39
CA ASP A 24 7.78 -2.95 -14.65
C ASP A 24 6.85 -1.92 -14.01
N VAL A 25 5.79 -1.50 -14.71
CA VAL A 25 4.76 -0.62 -14.15
C VAL A 25 4.02 -1.30 -13.00
N ILE A 26 3.62 -2.57 -13.17
CA ILE A 26 2.90 -3.34 -12.15
C ILE A 26 3.75 -3.48 -10.88
N ILE A 27 5.05 -3.79 -11.02
CA ILE A 27 5.96 -3.89 -9.87
C ILE A 27 6.02 -2.58 -9.10
N ARG A 28 6.15 -1.43 -9.79
CA ARG A 28 6.18 -0.11 -9.15
C ARG A 28 4.85 0.20 -8.45
N GLN A 29 3.72 -0.16 -9.05
CA GLN A 29 2.40 0.01 -8.45
C GLN A 29 2.23 -0.86 -7.20
N GLN A 30 2.66 -2.12 -7.23
CA GLN A 30 2.61 -3.00 -6.06
C GLN A 30 3.43 -2.42 -4.90
N GLN A 31 4.64 -1.92 -5.17
CA GLN A 31 5.45 -1.26 -4.14
C GLN A 31 4.75 -0.03 -3.55
N GLN A 32 3.99 0.73 -4.35
CA GLN A 32 3.22 1.86 -3.85
C GLN A 32 2.05 1.41 -2.98
N ILE A 33 1.34 0.36 -3.38
CA ILE A 33 0.25 -0.25 -2.60
C ILE A 33 0.79 -0.72 -1.25
N ASP A 34 1.89 -1.47 -1.22
CA ASP A 34 2.50 -1.97 0.02
C ASP A 34 2.87 -0.83 0.98
N ARG A 35 3.33 0.33 0.46
CA ARG A 35 3.61 1.52 1.27
C ARG A 35 2.34 2.12 1.86
N LEU A 36 1.27 2.22 1.06
CA LEU A 36 -0.03 2.74 1.50
C LEU A 36 -0.66 1.83 2.55
N GLU A 37 -0.64 0.51 2.35
CA GLU A 37 -1.15 -0.45 3.32
C GLU A 37 -0.43 -0.36 4.67
N LYS A 38 0.91 -0.24 4.65
CA LYS A 38 1.70 -0.04 5.88
C LYS A 38 1.34 1.27 6.59
N ALA A 39 1.17 2.36 5.84
CA ALA A 39 0.74 3.64 6.40
C ALA A 39 -0.65 3.54 7.04
N MET A 40 -1.57 2.81 6.41
CA MET A 40 -2.92 2.62 6.93
C MET A 40 -2.96 1.78 8.20
N LYS A 41 -2.16 0.71 8.28
CA LYS A 41 -2.01 -0.07 9.51
C LYS A 41 -1.49 0.79 10.66
N ARG A 42 -0.48 1.63 10.41
CA ARG A 42 0.05 2.55 11.44
C ARG A 42 -0.99 3.58 11.89
N LEU A 43 -1.82 4.07 10.98
CA LEU A 43 -2.89 5.00 11.34
C LEU A 43 -3.95 4.32 12.22
N ASP A 44 -4.36 3.10 11.86
CA ASP A 44 -5.31 2.29 12.65
C ASP A 44 -4.77 2.01 14.06
N GLU A 45 -3.49 1.63 14.17
CA GLU A 45 -2.82 1.44 15.46
C GLU A 45 -2.81 2.72 16.30
N HIS A 46 -2.49 3.87 15.70
CA HIS A 46 -2.49 5.15 16.39
C HIS A 46 -3.89 5.56 16.87
N LEU A 47 -4.92 5.33 16.07
CA LEU A 47 -6.31 5.60 16.46
C LEU A 47 -6.75 4.71 17.63
N LYS A 48 -6.40 3.43 17.62
CA LYS A 48 -6.69 2.49 18.72
C LYS A 48 -5.95 2.88 20.00
N GLN A 49 -4.70 3.32 19.91
CA GLN A 49 -3.94 3.80 21.06
C GLN A 49 -4.53 5.09 21.63
N GLY A 50 -4.94 6.04 20.77
CA GLY A 50 -5.61 7.27 21.19
C GLY A 50 -6.98 7.04 21.85
N SER A 51 -7.71 5.98 21.47
CA SER A 51 -8.94 5.58 22.18
C SER A 51 -8.69 4.92 23.54
N ASN A 52 -7.50 4.36 23.77
CA ASN A 52 -7.11 3.73 25.04
C ASN A 52 -6.32 4.66 25.98
N SER A 53 -5.86 5.82 25.51
CA SER A 53 -5.18 6.82 26.34
C SER A 53 -6.20 7.69 27.10
N GLY A 54 -6.76 7.12 28.17
CA GLY A 54 -6.93 7.86 29.43
C GLY A 54 -7.89 9.05 29.47
N LEU A 55 -9.06 8.98 28.82
CA LEU A 55 -10.23 9.64 29.41
C LEU A 55 -10.74 8.71 30.51
N ALA A 56 -10.05 8.71 31.66
CA ALA A 56 -10.71 8.33 32.91
C ALA A 56 -12.00 9.13 32.94
N ARG A 57 -13.13 8.45 33.17
CA ARG A 57 -14.40 9.17 33.21
C ARG A 57 -14.28 10.18 34.35
N PRO A 58 -14.84 11.40 34.25
CA PRO A 58 -14.71 12.42 35.30
C PRO A 58 -15.14 11.95 36.71
N ASP A 59 -15.88 10.84 36.79
CA ASP A 59 -16.27 10.11 38.00
C ASP A 59 -15.17 9.28 38.69
N GLU A 60 -13.98 9.12 38.09
CA GLU A 60 -12.86 8.32 38.63
C GLU A 60 -11.71 9.15 39.23
N GLU A 61 -11.85 10.48 39.32
CA GLU A 61 -10.89 11.32 40.06
C GLU A 61 -11.13 11.21 41.58
N VAL A 62 -10.41 10.31 42.23
CA VAL A 62 -10.39 10.25 43.71
C VAL A 62 -9.54 11.42 44.22
N PRO A 63 -10.08 12.30 45.10
CA PRO A 63 -9.36 13.49 45.56
C PRO A 63 -8.04 13.11 46.26
N PRO A 64 -6.98 13.91 46.08
CA PRO A 64 -5.65 13.59 46.60
C PRO A 64 -5.64 13.56 48.14
N PRO A 65 -4.89 12.62 48.75
CA PRO A 65 -4.78 12.55 50.20
C PRO A 65 -4.01 13.76 50.73
N HIS A 66 -4.67 14.56 51.55
CA HIS A 66 -4.00 15.60 52.34
C HIS A 66 -3.40 14.96 53.59
N TYR A 67 -2.07 15.01 53.72
CA TYR A 67 -1.31 14.69 54.94
C TYR A 67 -1.22 15.90 55.87
#